data_AF-A0A6P1M682-F1
#
_entry.id   AF-A0A6P1M682-F1
#
_cell.length_a   1.000
_cell.length_b   1.000
_cell.length_c   1.000
_cell.angle_alpha   90.00
_cell.angle_beta   90.00
_cell.angle_gamma   90.00
#
_symmetry.space_group_name_H-M   'P 1'
#
loop_
_entity.id
_entity.type
_entity.pdbx_description
1 polymer ?
#
loop_
_entity_poly.entity_id
_entity_poly.type
_entity_poly.pdbx_seq_one_letter_code
_entity_poly.pdbx_strand_id
1 'polypeptide(L)'
;MRKQTIMKWIAAISLAFGLTATATEEIKGKDVVSRGNIQTIIGTLQSEDGTEFTLVTSKTSYELHLGPEKYRNSMPVKLKPGQDAEVRGFVYKEHISPITIKTDGSTIILRDKEGKAVWAGTEYSRKNRQK
;
A
#
# COMPACT_ATOMS: atom_id res chain seq x y z
N MET A 1 72.74 -16.97 -15.98
CA MET A 1 72.33 -16.92 -14.56
C MET A 1 70.81 -16.82 -14.47
N ARG A 2 70.22 -17.43 -13.43
CA ARG A 2 68.86 -17.99 -13.36
C ARG A 2 67.70 -16.99 -13.52
N LYS A 3 66.68 -17.43 -14.25
CA LYS A 3 65.31 -16.92 -14.31
C LYS A 3 64.66 -17.01 -12.92
N GLN A 4 64.03 -15.94 -12.43
CA GLN A 4 63.11 -16.00 -11.29
C GLN A 4 61.72 -15.58 -11.75
N THR A 5 60.84 -16.59 -11.80
CA THR A 5 59.42 -16.50 -12.10
C THR A 5 58.70 -16.00 -10.85
N ILE A 6 58.10 -14.80 -10.91
CA ILE A 6 57.32 -14.26 -9.79
C ILE A 6 55.94 -14.92 -9.80
N MET A 7 55.66 -15.62 -8.71
CA MET A 7 54.48 -16.45 -8.46
C MET A 7 53.27 -15.57 -8.14
N LYS A 8 52.16 -15.84 -8.85
CA LYS A 8 50.85 -15.22 -8.68
C LYS A 8 50.27 -15.55 -7.29
N TRP A 9 49.79 -14.53 -6.57
CA TRP A 9 48.81 -14.72 -5.49
C TRP A 9 47.53 -13.99 -5.87
N ILE A 10 46.52 -14.76 -6.25
CA ILE A 10 45.14 -14.29 -6.41
C ILE A 10 44.48 -14.49 -5.05
N ALA A 11 44.18 -13.39 -4.35
CA ALA A 11 43.31 -13.43 -3.19
C ALA A 11 41.85 -13.41 -3.66
N ALA A 12 41.18 -14.55 -3.57
CA ALA A 12 39.74 -14.62 -3.76
C ALA A 12 39.06 -14.13 -2.48
N ILE A 13 38.56 -12.90 -2.48
CA ILE A 13 37.66 -12.39 -1.45
C ILE A 13 36.25 -12.87 -1.82
N SER A 14 35.86 -14.01 -1.24
CA SER A 14 34.48 -14.48 -1.28
C SER A 14 33.65 -13.67 -0.28
N LEU A 15 33.04 -12.58 -0.74
CA LEU A 15 32.06 -11.84 0.05
C LEU A 15 30.73 -12.60 0.00
N ALA A 16 30.47 -13.43 1.00
CA ALA A 16 29.17 -14.07 1.18
C ALA A 16 28.14 -12.99 1.59
N PHE A 17 27.39 -12.47 0.62
CA PHE A 17 26.22 -11.65 0.87
C PHE A 17 25.13 -12.54 1.46
N GLY A 18 24.98 -12.52 2.78
CA GLY A 18 23.85 -13.15 3.45
C GLY A 18 22.56 -12.44 3.06
N LEU A 19 21.78 -13.03 2.15
CA LEU A 19 20.40 -12.62 1.91
C LEU A 19 19.60 -12.91 3.18
N THR A 20 19.39 -11.90 4.02
CA THR A 20 18.36 -11.98 5.05
C THR A 20 17.04 -11.64 4.37
N ALA A 21 16.25 -12.66 4.07
CA ALA A 21 14.85 -12.47 3.69
C ALA A 21 14.14 -11.89 4.91
N THR A 22 14.00 -10.56 4.94
CA THR A 22 13.15 -9.91 5.93
C THR A 22 11.72 -10.29 5.57
N ALA A 23 11.07 -11.07 6.44
CA ALA A 23 9.65 -11.36 6.31
C ALA A 23 8.91 -10.02 6.39
N THR A 24 8.41 -9.53 5.26
CA THR A 24 7.59 -8.33 5.19
C THR A 24 6.26 -8.64 5.88
N GLU A 25 6.04 -8.07 7.07
CA GLU A 25 4.77 -8.15 7.78
C GLU A 25 3.66 -7.55 6.86
N GLU A 26 2.65 -8.35 6.54
CA GLU A 26 1.49 -7.89 5.78
C GLU A 26 0.70 -6.88 6.64
N ILE A 27 0.81 -5.59 6.32
CA ILE A 27 0.10 -4.51 7.04
C ILE A 27 -1.34 -4.47 6.56
N LYS A 28 -2.31 -4.70 7.45
CA LYS A 28 -3.74 -4.63 7.11
C LYS A 28 -4.30 -3.26 7.44
N GLY A 29 -5.36 -2.85 6.76
CA GLY A 29 -5.99 -1.55 7.02
C GLY A 29 -6.38 -1.29 8.48
N LYS A 30 -6.77 -2.32 9.25
CA LYS A 30 -7.03 -2.17 10.70
C LYS A 30 -5.76 -1.79 11.50
N ASP A 31 -4.60 -2.27 11.05
CA ASP A 31 -3.31 -2.00 11.69
C ASP A 31 -2.88 -0.57 11.36
N VAL A 32 -3.14 -0.12 10.12
CA VAL A 32 -2.96 1.28 9.71
C VAL A 32 -3.85 2.23 10.50
N VAL A 33 -5.13 1.87 10.75
CA VAL A 33 -6.04 2.68 11.58
C VAL A 33 -5.52 2.81 13.01
N SER A 34 -5.05 1.72 13.61
CA SER A 34 -4.61 1.72 15.03
C SER A 34 -3.25 2.36 15.27
N ARG A 35 -2.35 2.31 14.27
CA ARG A 35 -0.96 2.82 14.40
C ARG A 35 -0.72 4.14 13.65
N GLY A 36 -1.62 4.50 12.75
CA GLY A 36 -1.45 5.65 11.85
C GLY A 36 -2.07 6.94 12.39
N ASN A 37 -1.66 8.04 11.76
CA ASN A 37 -2.21 9.37 12.04
C ASN A 37 -3.04 9.85 10.85
N ILE A 38 -4.12 10.60 11.11
CA ILE A 38 -4.95 11.17 10.05
C ILE A 38 -4.16 12.25 9.30
N GLN A 39 -3.99 12.07 8.00
CA GLN A 39 -3.37 13.04 7.10
C GLN A 39 -4.18 13.16 5.80
N THR A 40 -3.94 14.23 5.06
CA THR A 40 -4.43 14.40 3.69
C THR A 40 -3.25 14.35 2.73
N ILE A 41 -3.27 13.40 1.80
CA ILE A 41 -2.23 13.17 0.80
C ILE A 41 -2.86 13.38 -0.58
N ILE A 42 -2.16 14.12 -1.46
CA ILE A 42 -2.57 14.35 -2.83
C ILE A 42 -1.60 13.60 -3.75
N GLY A 43 -2.14 12.91 -4.74
CA GLY A 43 -1.34 12.18 -5.71
C GLY A 43 -2.20 11.62 -6.84
N THR A 44 -1.59 10.75 -7.64
CA THR A 44 -2.25 10.09 -8.77
C THR A 44 -2.49 8.62 -8.44
N LEU A 45 -3.70 8.14 -8.69
CA LEU A 45 -4.07 6.75 -8.49
C LEU A 45 -3.39 5.85 -9.54
N GLN A 46 -2.83 4.74 -9.10
CA GLN A 46 -2.28 3.69 -9.94
C GLN A 46 -2.87 2.35 -9.54
N SER A 47 -3.10 1.48 -10.52
CA SER A 47 -3.51 0.09 -10.32
C SER A 47 -3.17 -0.70 -11.57
N GLU A 48 -2.65 -1.92 -11.40
CA GLU A 48 -2.34 -2.82 -12.52
C GLU A 48 -3.59 -3.59 -13.00
N ASP A 49 -4.49 -3.93 -12.07
CA ASP A 49 -5.64 -4.80 -12.31
C ASP A 49 -7.00 -4.14 -12.00
N GLY A 50 -6.98 -2.91 -11.50
CA GLY A 50 -8.17 -2.16 -11.07
C GLY A 50 -8.75 -2.61 -9.74
N THR A 51 -8.12 -3.55 -9.02
CA THR A 51 -8.61 -4.06 -7.74
C THR A 51 -7.88 -3.47 -6.55
N GLU A 52 -6.54 -3.41 -6.64
CA GLU A 52 -5.67 -2.82 -5.63
C GLU A 52 -5.12 -1.49 -6.14
N PHE A 53 -5.25 -0.44 -5.32
CA PHE A 53 -4.87 0.91 -5.71
C PHE A 53 -3.74 1.45 -4.85
N THR A 54 -2.86 2.19 -5.49
CA THR A 54 -1.76 2.92 -4.88
C THR A 54 -1.92 4.40 -5.19
N LEU A 55 -1.70 5.28 -4.22
CA LEU A 55 -1.59 6.72 -4.43
C LEU A 55 -0.13 7.09 -4.60
N VAL A 56 0.25 7.49 -5.81
CA VAL A 56 1.63 7.89 -6.13
C VAL A 56 1.79 9.40 -5.95
N THR A 57 2.80 9.78 -5.19
CA THR A 57 3.20 11.18 -4.97
C THR A 57 4.60 11.42 -5.56
N SER A 58 5.11 12.65 -5.47
CA SER A 58 6.48 12.95 -5.88
C SER A 58 7.55 12.33 -4.97
N LYS A 59 7.19 11.87 -3.77
CA LYS A 59 8.16 11.37 -2.76
C LYS A 59 8.08 9.85 -2.56
N THR A 60 6.88 9.29 -2.61
CA THR A 60 6.63 7.88 -2.33
C THR A 60 5.30 7.44 -2.92
N SER A 61 5.06 6.13 -2.89
CA SER A 61 3.80 5.48 -3.24
C SER A 61 3.14 4.92 -1.99
N TYR A 62 1.81 5.07 -1.89
CA TYR A 62 1.03 4.58 -0.75
C TYR A 62 0.01 3.54 -1.18
N GLU A 63 0.07 2.33 -0.62
CA GLU A 63 -0.98 1.33 -0.81
C GLU A 63 -2.28 1.74 -0.10
N LEU A 64 -3.40 1.68 -0.81
CA LEU A 64 -4.71 2.08 -0.29
C LEU A 64 -5.51 0.88 0.22
N HIS A 65 -5.79 0.86 1.52
CA HIS A 65 -6.64 -0.15 2.14
C HIS A 65 -8.12 0.19 1.95
N LEU A 66 -8.66 -0.11 0.78
CA LEU A 66 -10.02 0.29 0.37
C LEU A 66 -11.14 -0.62 0.87
N GLY A 67 -10.81 -1.72 1.56
CA GLY A 67 -11.80 -2.64 2.10
C GLY A 67 -12.19 -3.78 1.14
N PRO A 68 -13.40 -4.34 1.24
CA PRO A 68 -13.87 -5.42 0.38
C PRO A 68 -14.15 -4.94 -1.05
N GLU A 69 -13.70 -5.71 -2.04
CA GLU A 69 -13.95 -5.42 -3.45
C GLU A 69 -15.46 -5.36 -3.78
N LYS A 70 -16.27 -6.29 -3.24
CA LYS A 70 -17.73 -6.27 -3.42
C LYS A 70 -18.37 -4.95 -2.97
N TYR A 71 -17.86 -4.35 -1.90
CA TYR A 71 -18.32 -3.03 -1.45
C TYR A 71 -17.89 -1.94 -2.42
N ARG A 72 -16.64 -1.96 -2.90
CA ARG A 72 -16.18 -1.03 -3.95
C ARG A 72 -17.01 -1.13 -5.23
N ASN A 73 -17.37 -2.35 -5.61
CA ASN A 73 -18.14 -2.63 -6.81
C ASN A 73 -19.61 -2.21 -6.68
N SER A 74 -20.16 -2.04 -5.47
CA SER A 74 -21.50 -1.48 -5.28
C SER A 74 -21.56 0.05 -5.24
N MET A 75 -20.43 0.74 -5.04
CA MET A 75 -20.41 2.21 -5.02
C MET A 75 -20.67 2.81 -6.42
N PRO A 76 -21.39 3.96 -6.51
CA PRO A 76 -21.68 4.61 -7.80
C PRO A 76 -20.44 5.22 -8.45
N VAL A 77 -19.45 5.62 -7.64
CA VAL A 77 -18.18 6.21 -8.11
C VAL A 77 -17.13 5.11 -8.16
N LYS A 78 -16.45 4.97 -9.31
CA LYS A 78 -15.35 4.04 -9.51
C LYS A 78 -14.02 4.79 -9.58
N LEU A 79 -13.04 4.30 -8.84
CA LEU A 79 -11.66 4.73 -8.99
C LEU A 79 -11.10 4.22 -10.31
N LYS A 80 -10.24 5.01 -10.95
CA LYS A 80 -9.55 4.64 -12.19
C LYS A 80 -8.06 4.97 -12.09
N PRO A 81 -7.18 4.13 -12.63
CA PRO A 81 -5.77 4.48 -12.78
C PRO A 81 -5.60 5.78 -13.57
N GLY A 82 -4.60 6.57 -13.20
CA GLY A 82 -4.29 7.86 -13.81
C GLY A 82 -5.10 9.05 -13.27
N GLN A 83 -6.09 8.84 -12.41
CA GLN A 83 -6.86 9.93 -11.80
C GLN A 83 -6.07 10.62 -10.69
N ASP A 84 -6.12 11.94 -10.66
CA ASP A 84 -5.68 12.70 -9.49
C ASP A 84 -6.70 12.55 -8.35
N ALA A 85 -6.17 12.41 -7.14
CA ALA A 85 -6.97 12.19 -5.95
C ALA A 85 -6.40 12.91 -4.72
N GLU A 86 -7.31 13.45 -3.91
CA GLU A 86 -7.05 13.88 -2.53
C GLU A 86 -7.56 12.78 -1.59
N VAL A 87 -6.65 12.09 -0.92
CA VAL A 87 -6.96 11.01 0.01
C VAL A 87 -6.74 11.52 1.43
N ARG A 88 -7.82 11.55 2.23
CA ARG A 88 -7.75 11.78 3.67
C ARG A 88 -7.93 10.46 4.39
N GLY A 89 -6.98 10.07 5.23
CA GLY A 89 -6.99 8.77 5.88
C GLY A 89 -5.96 8.61 6.97
N PHE A 90 -6.00 7.47 7.66
CA PHE A 90 -4.95 7.07 8.58
C PHE A 90 -3.73 6.64 7.77
N VAL A 91 -2.56 7.22 8.05
CA VAL A 91 -1.30 6.95 7.35
C VAL A 91 -0.32 6.30 8.32
N TYR A 92 0.21 5.14 7.95
CA TYR A 92 1.26 4.42 8.67
C TYR A 92 2.20 3.78 7.67
N LYS A 93 3.47 4.22 7.67
CA LYS A 93 4.47 3.88 6.62
C LYS A 93 3.90 4.18 5.22
N GLU A 94 4.15 3.32 4.24
CA GLU A 94 3.66 3.41 2.86
C GLU A 94 2.21 2.90 2.70
N HIS A 95 1.40 2.92 3.77
CA HIS A 95 -0.01 2.49 3.69
C HIS A 95 -0.96 3.58 4.17
N ILE A 96 -2.10 3.67 3.51
CA ILE A 96 -3.22 4.54 3.90
C ILE A 96 -4.47 3.69 4.09
N SER A 97 -5.17 3.89 5.21
CA SER A 97 -6.56 3.48 5.38
C SER A 97 -7.48 4.68 5.18
N PRO A 98 -8.08 4.84 3.99
CA PRO A 98 -8.80 6.07 3.68
C PRO A 98 -10.07 6.24 4.51
N ILE A 99 -10.30 7.47 4.93
CA ILE A 99 -11.59 7.97 5.44
C ILE A 99 -12.39 8.49 4.26
N THR A 100 -11.78 9.38 3.45
CA THR A 100 -12.37 9.90 2.21
C THR A 100 -11.37 9.91 1.06
N ILE A 101 -11.88 9.73 -0.16
CA ILE A 101 -11.14 9.93 -1.41
C ILE A 101 -11.94 10.92 -2.24
N LYS A 102 -11.33 12.05 -2.63
CA LYS A 102 -11.90 12.97 -3.59
C LYS A 102 -11.19 12.82 -4.92
N THR A 103 -11.94 12.62 -5.99
CA THR A 103 -11.42 12.47 -7.36
C THR A 103 -12.54 12.75 -8.37
N ASP A 104 -12.22 13.30 -9.54
CA ASP A 104 -13.18 13.65 -10.59
C ASP A 104 -14.44 14.37 -10.07
N GLY A 105 -14.25 15.33 -9.16
CA GLY A 105 -15.34 16.10 -8.53
C GLY A 105 -16.24 15.31 -7.58
N SER A 106 -15.99 14.02 -7.38
CA SER A 106 -16.73 13.13 -6.51
C SER A 106 -16.01 12.91 -5.18
N THR A 107 -16.76 12.62 -4.12
CA THR A 107 -16.20 12.22 -2.81
C THR A 107 -16.72 10.84 -2.43
N ILE A 108 -15.79 9.91 -2.18
CA ILE A 108 -16.06 8.58 -1.67
C ILE A 108 -15.75 8.56 -0.18
N ILE A 109 -16.67 8.06 0.64
CA ILE A 109 -16.50 7.90 2.08
C ILE A 109 -16.35 6.41 2.39
N LEU A 110 -15.25 6.03 3.05
CA LEU A 110 -14.92 4.62 3.34
C LEU A 110 -14.91 4.32 4.85
N ARG A 111 -14.59 5.32 5.69
CA ARG A 111 -14.54 5.20 7.14
C ARG A 111 -15.00 6.50 7.81
N ASP A 112 -15.35 6.43 9.08
CA ASP A 112 -15.46 7.62 9.93
C ASP A 112 -14.09 8.06 10.48
N LYS A 113 -14.08 9.11 11.32
CA LYS A 113 -12.84 9.67 11.90
C LYS A 113 -12.25 8.77 12.99
N GLU A 114 -13.01 7.82 13.51
CA GLU A 114 -12.59 6.78 14.43
C GLU A 114 -12.03 5.54 13.69
N GLY A 115 -12.12 5.53 12.36
CA GLY A 115 -11.62 4.45 11.50
C GLY A 115 -12.58 3.26 11.35
N LYS A 116 -13.81 3.39 11.84
CA LYS A 116 -14.86 2.39 11.59
C LYS A 116 -15.28 2.48 10.13
N ALA A 117 -15.17 1.35 9.43
CA ALA A 117 -15.56 1.28 8.04
C ALA A 117 -17.07 1.32 7.85
N VAL A 118 -17.52 1.95 6.76
CA VAL A 118 -18.94 2.09 6.40
C VAL A 118 -19.61 0.74 6.10
N TRP A 119 -18.84 -0.28 5.72
CA TRP A 119 -19.31 -1.65 5.53
C TRP A 119 -19.29 -2.50 6.82
N ALA A 120 -18.85 -1.95 7.95
CA ALA A 120 -18.86 -2.69 9.20
C ALA A 120 -20.31 -2.95 9.64
N GLY A 121 -20.68 -4.23 9.79
CA GLY A 121 -22.03 -4.64 10.17
C GLY A 121 -23.00 -4.87 9.01
N THR A 122 -22.56 -4.71 7.76
CA THR A 122 -23.37 -5.02 6.56
C THR A 122 -23.00 -6.38 5.95
N GLU A 123 -23.68 -6.79 4.88
CA GLU A 123 -23.34 -7.98 4.09
C GLU A 123 -21.91 -8.00 3.55
N TYR A 124 -21.29 -6.83 3.38
CA TYR A 124 -19.91 -6.70 2.90
C TYR A 124 -18.87 -6.89 4.00
N SER A 125 -19.27 -6.96 5.27
CA SER A 125 -18.36 -7.26 6.37
C SER A 125 -17.72 -8.63 6.18
N ARG A 126 -16.43 -8.77 6.49
CA ARG A 126 -15.69 -10.05 6.35
C ARG A 126 -16.35 -11.21 7.09
N LYS A 127 -17.13 -10.96 8.15
CA LYS A 127 -17.88 -11.97 8.90
C LYS A 127 -18.96 -12.69 8.07
N ASN A 128 -19.43 -12.08 6.97
CA ASN A 128 -20.47 -12.64 6.10
C ASN A 128 -19.90 -13.38 4.87
N ARG A 129 -18.58 -13.55 4.78
CA ARG A 129 -17.91 -14.27 3.66
C ARG A 129 -17.83 -15.80 3.88
N GLN A 130 -18.26 -16.30 5.05
CA GLN A 130 -18.18 -17.71 5.46
C GLN A 130 -19.57 -18.41 5.58
N LYS A 131 -20.63 -17.83 5.01
CA LYS A 131 -21.92 -18.52 4.86
C LYS A 131 -22.19 -18.80 3.39
#